data_AF-A0A9W7UWU2-F1
#
_entry.id   AF-A0A9W7UWU2-F1
#
_cell.length_a   1.000
_cell.length_b   1.000
_cell.length_c   1.000
_cell.angle_alpha   90.00
_cell.angle_beta   90.00
_cell.angle_gamma   90.00
#
_symmetry.space_group_name_H-M   'P 1'
#
loop_
_entity.id
_entity.type
_entity.pdbx_description
1 polymer ?
#
loop_
_entity_poly.entity_id
_entity_poly.type
_entity_poly.pdbx_seq_one_letter_code
_entity_poly.pdbx_strand_id
1 'polypeptide(L)'
;MSLHKALCMILVISLCFLTGCWDRTELNDLAIELGWGLDQAKNNKIEISAQFIIPSKMGMGQSGRSNAGKAFFTESGTGKDTHEAIQMMQTKMSREIFRGHQRVILIGEKMAKSGLAPVLDAYSRDPDIRLRVGVFVIKGNTAKDFLKASIPLESIPALGALKEHMQIEAAGDMSLLNFLIAGTSDGITPILPVIKLNVSPKKGKTVVKGFQIVGGAIFNNDFKLVGYLNMQEWLTTLWIVNRLSKQTVTATASKGNGSASLYMTKINRKIIPTIQGDTIKCDIVFSGEGTIQENNTNLDLSKPKNLTLLEHVLEKQSDKEALQTIKKVQKQYGTDIFGFGEAIHQKYPSEWKGLKKNWSKQFRKVEVSVHTKLTIRRVGLTGPPLQLKKNEMKK
;
A
#
# COMPACT_ATOMS: atom_id res chain seq x y z
N MET A 1 33.92 -5.05 -64.58
CA MET A 1 33.04 -6.12 -64.04
C MET A 1 31.75 -6.12 -64.84
N SER A 2 31.28 -7.25 -65.37
CA SER A 2 29.96 -7.30 -66.03
C SER A 2 28.86 -6.93 -65.02
N LEU A 3 27.79 -6.29 -65.48
CA LEU A 3 26.65 -5.87 -64.64
C LEU A 3 26.14 -7.00 -63.73
N HIS A 4 26.20 -8.24 -64.23
CA HIS A 4 25.88 -9.47 -63.51
C HIS A 4 26.82 -9.75 -62.32
N LYS A 5 28.13 -9.50 -62.45
CA LYS A 5 29.09 -9.67 -61.34
C LYS A 5 28.90 -8.62 -60.24
N ALA A 6 28.56 -7.39 -60.62
CA ALA A 6 28.23 -6.33 -59.65
C ALA A 6 26.91 -6.63 -58.92
N LEU A 7 25.89 -7.11 -59.65
CA LEU A 7 24.60 -7.51 -59.07
C LEU A 7 24.76 -8.69 -58.09
N CYS A 8 25.54 -9.72 -58.47
CA CYS A 8 25.83 -10.84 -57.56
C CYS A 8 26.62 -10.40 -56.32
N MET A 9 27.57 -9.47 -56.45
CA MET A 9 28.33 -8.96 -55.31
C MET A 9 27.45 -8.13 -54.36
N ILE A 10 26.52 -7.32 -54.88
CA ILE A 10 25.53 -6.59 -54.07
C ILE A 10 24.57 -7.55 -53.36
N LEU A 11 24.16 -8.64 -54.02
CA LEU A 11 23.29 -9.67 -53.44
C LEU A 11 23.98 -10.45 -52.31
N VAL A 12 25.29 -10.74 -52.47
CA VAL A 12 26.09 -11.40 -51.43
C VAL A 12 26.33 -10.46 -50.24
N ILE A 13 26.55 -9.16 -50.50
CA ILE A 13 26.68 -8.15 -49.44
C ILE A 13 25.36 -7.95 -48.70
N SER A 14 24.21 -7.97 -49.38
CA SER A 14 22.90 -7.85 -48.71
C SER A 14 22.55 -9.07 -47.84
N LEU A 15 23.03 -10.26 -48.21
CA LEU A 15 22.94 -11.48 -47.38
C LEU A 15 23.72 -11.37 -46.06
N CYS A 16 24.81 -10.59 -46.01
CA CYS A 16 25.53 -10.31 -44.75
C CYS A 16 24.75 -9.39 -43.80
N PHE A 17 23.82 -8.58 -44.31
CA PHE A 17 22.96 -7.71 -43.49
C PHE A 17 21.63 -8.37 -43.09
N LEU A 18 21.37 -9.61 -43.54
CA LEU A 18 20.17 -10.39 -43.20
C LEU A 18 20.32 -11.24 -41.91
N THR A 19 21.40 -11.10 -41.15
CA THR A 19 21.56 -11.73 -39.82
C THR A 19 20.75 -10.99 -38.74
N GLY A 20 19.48 -10.72 -39.01
CA GLY A 20 18.57 -10.01 -38.12
C GLY A 20 17.68 -10.99 -37.36
N CYS A 21 18.22 -11.74 -36.40
CA CYS A 21 17.44 -12.46 -35.36
C CYS A 21 18.34 -13.07 -34.26
N TRP A 22 19.48 -12.46 -33.93
CA TRP A 22 20.36 -13.03 -32.89
C TRP A 22 19.91 -12.67 -31.47
N ASP A 23 19.10 -11.63 -31.32
CA ASP A 23 18.63 -11.10 -30.04
C ASP A 23 17.17 -11.51 -29.73
N ARG A 24 16.83 -12.78 -30.00
CA ARG A 24 15.50 -13.32 -29.73
C ARG A 24 15.46 -13.97 -28.36
N THR A 25 14.76 -13.35 -27.42
CA THR A 25 14.37 -13.96 -26.15
C THR A 25 13.00 -14.62 -26.30
N GLU A 26 12.92 -15.94 -26.19
CA GLU A 26 11.65 -16.66 -26.27
C GLU A 26 10.94 -16.75 -24.92
N LEU A 27 9.61 -16.77 -24.92
CA LEU A 27 8.82 -16.93 -23.70
C LEU A 27 9.15 -18.24 -22.94
N ASN A 28 9.58 -19.27 -23.66
CA ASN A 28 9.97 -20.55 -23.07
C ASN A 28 11.32 -20.49 -22.32
N ASP A 29 12.14 -19.49 -22.60
CA ASP A 29 13.44 -19.27 -21.96
C ASP A 29 13.33 -18.34 -20.75
N LEU A 30 12.15 -17.76 -20.52
CA LEU A 30 11.89 -16.83 -19.43
C LEU A 30 11.20 -17.50 -18.23
N ALA A 31 11.69 -17.18 -17.04
CA ALA A 31 11.01 -17.41 -15.78
C ALA A 31 10.32 -16.12 -15.34
N ILE A 32 9.00 -16.09 -15.54
CA ILE A 32 8.19 -14.88 -15.29
C ILE A 32 7.99 -14.71 -13.79
N GLU A 33 8.56 -13.64 -13.24
CA GLU A 33 8.39 -13.24 -11.85
C GLU A 33 7.11 -12.41 -11.65
N LEU A 34 6.33 -12.71 -10.60
CA LEU A 34 5.21 -11.88 -10.18
C LEU A 34 5.36 -11.24 -8.80
N GLY A 35 6.05 -11.93 -7.88
CA GLY A 35 6.20 -11.48 -6.51
C GLY A 35 7.66 -11.51 -6.08
N TRP A 36 8.08 -10.46 -5.40
CA TRP A 36 9.45 -10.30 -4.92
C TRP A 36 9.46 -10.09 -3.41
N GLY A 37 10.40 -10.74 -2.73
CA GLY A 37 10.56 -10.70 -1.30
C GLY A 37 11.97 -10.24 -0.93
N LEU A 38 12.04 -9.24 -0.05
CA LEU A 38 13.26 -8.69 0.51
C LEU A 38 13.35 -9.01 1.98
N ASP A 39 14.33 -9.83 2.35
CA ASP A 39 14.57 -10.23 3.73
C ASP A 39 16.03 -9.97 4.13
N GLN A 40 16.24 -9.68 5.41
CA GLN A 40 17.58 -9.57 5.96
C GLN A 40 18.11 -10.98 6.27
N ALA A 41 19.22 -11.36 5.64
CA ALA A 41 19.89 -12.63 5.88
C ALA A 41 20.95 -12.50 7.00
N LYS A 42 21.61 -13.62 7.32
CA LYS A 42 22.74 -13.62 8.26
C LYS A 42 23.92 -12.79 7.71
N ASN A 43 24.79 -12.32 8.61
CA ASN A 43 26.03 -11.61 8.27
C ASN A 43 25.81 -10.35 7.40
N ASN A 44 24.74 -9.59 7.67
CA ASN A 44 24.38 -8.37 6.93
C ASN A 44 24.19 -8.56 5.42
N LYS A 45 23.92 -9.79 4.98
CA LYS A 45 23.53 -10.08 3.61
C LYS A 45 22.03 -9.86 3.40
N ILE A 46 21.63 -9.74 2.14
CA ILE A 46 20.24 -9.65 1.71
C ILE A 46 19.82 -11.00 1.15
N GLU A 47 18.66 -11.49 1.54
CA GLU A 47 17.98 -12.61 0.89
C GLU A 47 16.87 -12.06 0.00
N ILE A 48 16.92 -12.45 -1.26
CA ILE A 48 15.88 -12.16 -2.23
C ILE A 48 15.15 -13.45 -2.54
N SER A 49 13.83 -13.40 -2.47
CA SER A 49 12.96 -14.51 -2.85
C SER A 49 12.01 -14.05 -3.95
N ALA A 50 11.77 -14.90 -4.95
CA ALA A 50 10.89 -14.59 -6.06
C ALA A 50 9.85 -15.69 -6.25
N GLN A 51 8.63 -15.29 -6.63
CA GLN A 51 7.54 -16.18 -6.99
C GLN A 51 7.38 -16.18 -8.51
N PHE A 52 7.69 -17.33 -9.10
CA PHE A 52 7.65 -17.55 -10.54
C PHE A 52 6.42 -18.37 -10.92
N ILE A 53 5.71 -17.95 -11.96
CA ILE A 53 4.54 -18.69 -12.44
C ILE A 53 4.93 -19.90 -13.26
N ILE A 54 4.05 -20.90 -13.25
CA ILE A 54 4.12 -22.07 -14.12
C ILE A 54 2.88 -22.03 -15.03
N PRO A 55 2.98 -21.40 -16.23
CA PRO A 55 1.83 -21.18 -17.10
C PRO A 55 1.04 -22.45 -17.44
N SER A 56 1.72 -23.59 -17.63
CA SER A 56 1.08 -24.89 -17.92
C SER A 56 0.18 -25.40 -16.80
N LYS A 57 0.26 -24.83 -15.60
CA LYS A 57 -0.57 -25.17 -14.43
C LYS A 57 -1.61 -24.09 -14.09
N MET A 58 -1.72 -23.03 -14.90
CA MET A 58 -2.64 -21.90 -14.68
C MET A 58 -3.99 -22.05 -15.42
N GLY A 59 -4.27 -23.18 -16.07
CA GLY A 59 -5.49 -23.40 -16.85
C GLY A 59 -6.77 -23.51 -16.02
N MET A 60 -7.71 -22.57 -16.21
CA MET A 60 -9.13 -22.74 -15.87
C MET A 60 -9.83 -23.45 -17.03
N GLY A 61 -9.93 -24.78 -16.98
CA GLY A 61 -10.67 -25.53 -18.00
C GLY A 61 -10.24 -26.97 -18.15
N GLN A 62 -10.63 -27.82 -17.21
CA GLN A 62 -11.21 -29.15 -17.47
C GLN A 62 -11.41 -29.85 -16.13
N SER A 63 -12.67 -30.18 -15.87
CA SER A 63 -13.09 -31.20 -14.93
C SER A 63 -12.25 -32.48 -15.13
N GLY A 64 -11.59 -32.95 -14.06
CA GLY A 64 -11.15 -34.35 -13.99
C GLY A 64 -9.67 -34.66 -13.81
N ARG A 65 -8.79 -33.75 -13.36
CA ARG A 65 -7.47 -34.14 -12.84
C ARG A 65 -7.19 -33.57 -11.46
N SER A 66 -7.37 -34.41 -10.45
CA SER A 66 -7.06 -34.22 -9.03
C SER A 66 -5.56 -34.15 -8.71
N ASN A 67 -4.72 -33.67 -9.64
CA ASN A 67 -3.28 -33.52 -9.40
C ASN A 67 -2.63 -32.36 -10.20
N ALA A 68 -3.34 -31.24 -10.36
CA ALA A 68 -2.71 -30.01 -10.83
C ALA A 68 -1.77 -29.48 -9.74
N GLY A 69 -0.46 -29.68 -9.90
CA GLY A 69 0.54 -29.15 -8.97
C GLY A 69 0.46 -27.62 -8.83
N LYS A 70 1.26 -27.03 -7.93
CA LYS A 70 1.25 -25.57 -7.68
C LYS A 70 1.42 -24.76 -8.99
N ALA A 71 0.60 -23.73 -9.16
CA ALA A 71 0.65 -22.78 -10.28
C ALA A 71 1.87 -21.84 -10.25
N PHE A 72 2.69 -21.95 -9.21
CA PHE A 72 3.93 -21.21 -9.02
C PHE A 72 4.97 -22.07 -8.32
N PHE A 73 6.22 -21.63 -8.39
CA PHE A 73 7.27 -22.04 -7.46
C PHE A 73 7.95 -20.79 -6.88
N THR A 74 8.68 -20.98 -5.78
CA THR A 74 9.45 -19.91 -5.15
C THR A 74 10.91 -20.30 -5.18
N GLU A 75 11.77 -19.39 -5.63
CA GLU A 75 13.21 -19.54 -5.47
C GLU A 75 13.83 -18.35 -4.75
N SER A 76 15.05 -18.53 -4.27
CA SER A 76 15.76 -17.51 -3.49
C SER A 76 17.25 -17.51 -3.70
N GLY A 77 17.87 -16.33 -3.56
CA GLY A 77 19.31 -16.14 -3.57
C GLY A 77 19.74 -15.20 -2.44
N THR A 78 21.00 -15.28 -2.04
CA THR A 78 21.56 -14.47 -0.95
C THR A 78 22.87 -13.85 -1.42
N GLY A 79 23.03 -12.55 -1.19
CA GLY A 79 24.20 -11.79 -1.62
C GLY A 79 24.46 -10.58 -0.72
N LYS A 80 25.59 -9.90 -0.93
CA LYS A 80 25.92 -8.65 -0.22
C LYS A 80 25.05 -7.47 -0.68
N ASP A 81 24.51 -7.57 -1.90
CA ASP A 81 23.64 -6.60 -2.53
C ASP A 81 22.54 -7.31 -3.34
N THR A 82 21.62 -6.51 -3.89
CA THR A 82 20.49 -7.01 -4.67
C THR A 82 20.94 -7.78 -5.90
N HIS A 83 22.02 -7.35 -6.56
CA HIS A 83 22.49 -7.95 -7.81
C HIS A 83 23.12 -9.33 -7.58
N GLU A 84 24.02 -9.45 -6.59
CA GLU A 84 24.62 -10.74 -6.22
C GLU A 84 23.54 -11.73 -5.77
N ALA A 85 22.55 -11.29 -5.00
CA ALA A 85 21.45 -12.14 -4.58
C ALA A 85 20.63 -12.66 -5.78
N ILE A 86 20.41 -11.83 -6.80
CA ILE A 86 19.75 -12.25 -8.06
C ILE A 86 20.62 -13.25 -8.82
N GLN A 87 21.92 -12.99 -8.97
CA GLN A 87 22.83 -13.92 -9.64
C GLN A 87 22.83 -15.31 -8.96
N MET A 88 22.88 -15.34 -7.63
CA MET A 88 22.81 -16.58 -6.85
C MET A 88 21.45 -17.29 -6.96
N MET A 89 20.37 -16.56 -7.27
CA MET A 89 19.08 -17.14 -7.61
C MET A 89 19.10 -17.73 -9.03
N GLN A 90 19.65 -16.98 -9.99
CA GLN A 90 19.75 -17.37 -11.40
C GLN A 90 20.57 -18.67 -11.59
N THR A 91 21.61 -18.93 -10.79
CA THR A 91 22.39 -20.18 -10.87
C THR A 91 21.58 -21.44 -10.54
N LYS A 92 20.37 -21.30 -9.98
CA LYS A 92 19.46 -22.40 -9.64
C LYS A 92 18.36 -22.58 -10.69
N MET A 93 18.39 -21.80 -11.77
CA MET A 93 17.33 -21.73 -12.75
C MET A 93 17.90 -21.93 -14.15
N SER A 94 17.23 -22.77 -14.95
CA SER A 94 17.60 -22.98 -16.36
C SER A 94 17.07 -21.89 -17.30
N ARG A 95 16.17 -21.04 -16.80
CA ARG A 95 15.51 -19.96 -17.54
C ARG A 95 15.96 -18.60 -16.98
N GLU A 96 16.04 -17.59 -17.83
CA GLU A 96 16.38 -16.24 -17.44
C GLU A 96 15.25 -15.63 -16.59
N ILE A 97 15.61 -15.01 -15.46
CA ILE A 97 14.65 -14.33 -14.59
C ILE A 97 14.11 -13.08 -15.28
N PHE A 98 12.82 -13.10 -15.61
CA PHE A 98 12.14 -11.98 -16.26
C PHE A 98 11.27 -11.20 -15.27
N ARG A 99 11.68 -9.95 -14.99
CA ARG A 99 11.07 -9.07 -13.98
C ARG A 99 10.09 -8.06 -14.55
N GLY A 100 9.97 -7.96 -15.87
CA GLY A 100 9.04 -7.04 -16.53
C GLY A 100 7.56 -7.25 -16.16
N HIS A 101 7.19 -8.39 -15.55
CA HIS A 101 5.82 -8.68 -15.08
C HIS A 101 5.63 -8.58 -13.58
N GLN A 102 6.64 -8.15 -12.83
CA GLN A 102 6.54 -7.98 -11.38
C GLN A 102 5.31 -7.15 -11.00
N ARG A 103 4.57 -7.63 -10.00
CA ARG A 103 3.35 -6.99 -9.51
C ARG A 103 3.46 -6.55 -8.06
N VAL A 104 4.25 -7.28 -7.25
CA VAL A 104 4.34 -7.04 -5.80
C VAL A 104 5.77 -7.12 -5.30
N ILE A 105 6.11 -6.19 -4.40
CA ILE A 105 7.30 -6.22 -3.55
C ILE A 105 6.85 -6.41 -2.10
N LEU A 106 7.46 -7.37 -1.42
CA LEU A 106 7.22 -7.72 -0.04
C LEU A 106 8.51 -7.48 0.74
N ILE A 107 8.41 -6.78 1.86
CA ILE A 107 9.56 -6.39 2.66
C ILE A 107 9.40 -7.01 4.04
N GLY A 108 10.30 -7.92 4.41
CA GLY A 108 10.35 -8.49 5.74
C GLY A 108 10.62 -7.42 6.80
N GLU A 109 10.00 -7.54 7.97
CA GLU A 109 10.12 -6.55 9.05
C GLU A 109 11.57 -6.24 9.43
N LYS A 110 12.45 -7.25 9.49
CA LYS A 110 13.88 -7.05 9.80
C LYS A 110 14.58 -6.20 8.75
N MET A 111 14.32 -6.49 7.47
CA MET A 111 14.84 -5.70 6.34
C MET A 111 14.36 -4.25 6.43
N ALA A 112 13.06 -4.04 6.65
CA ALA A 112 12.48 -2.71 6.79
C ALA A 112 13.09 -1.91 7.96
N LYS A 113 13.38 -2.55 9.10
CA LYS A 113 14.04 -1.91 10.26
C LYS A 113 15.51 -1.58 9.99
N SER A 114 16.22 -2.41 9.24
CA SER A 114 17.63 -2.17 8.89
C SER A 114 17.81 -0.96 7.98
N GLY A 115 16.79 -0.65 7.16
CA GLY A 115 16.76 0.46 6.21
C GLY A 115 16.77 -0.02 4.78
N LEU A 116 15.97 0.63 3.93
CA LEU A 116 15.77 0.19 2.54
C LEU A 116 16.64 0.94 1.53
N ALA A 117 17.29 2.04 1.92
CA ALA A 117 18.07 2.88 1.01
C ALA A 117 19.06 2.09 0.12
N PRO A 118 19.84 1.11 0.61
CA PRO A 118 20.76 0.34 -0.24
C PRO A 118 20.06 -0.49 -1.32
N VAL A 119 18.83 -0.92 -1.05
CA VAL A 119 18.07 -1.77 -1.98
C VAL A 119 17.30 -0.92 -2.99
N LEU A 120 16.87 0.29 -2.61
CA LEU A 120 16.14 1.21 -3.49
C LEU A 120 16.99 1.68 -4.69
N ASP A 121 18.32 1.78 -4.55
CA ASP A 121 19.21 2.14 -5.67
C ASP A 121 19.05 1.17 -6.84
N ALA A 122 19.06 -0.14 -6.57
CA ALA A 122 18.86 -1.17 -7.60
C ALA A 122 17.50 -1.04 -8.30
N TYR A 123 16.44 -0.66 -7.58
CA TYR A 123 15.11 -0.46 -8.16
C TYR A 123 15.01 0.75 -9.08
N SER A 124 15.83 1.78 -8.84
CA SER A 124 15.82 3.01 -9.62
C SER A 124 16.64 2.94 -10.92
N ARG A 125 17.60 2.01 -11.01
CA ARG A 125 18.53 1.88 -12.14
C ARG A 125 18.10 0.89 -13.20
N ASP A 126 17.18 0.01 -12.86
CA ASP A 126 16.80 -1.12 -13.70
C ASP A 126 15.58 -0.78 -14.56
N PRO A 127 15.73 -0.72 -15.89
CA PRO A 127 14.65 -0.32 -16.80
C PRO A 127 13.49 -1.32 -16.83
N ASP A 128 13.71 -2.57 -16.42
CA ASP A 128 12.69 -3.63 -16.45
C ASP A 128 11.75 -3.57 -15.23
N ILE A 129 12.08 -2.74 -14.24
CA ILE A 129 11.30 -2.61 -13.02
C ILE A 129 10.15 -1.63 -13.21
N ARG A 130 8.94 -2.11 -12.96
CA ARG A 130 7.75 -1.27 -12.92
C ARG A 130 7.67 -0.52 -11.59
N LEU A 131 7.63 0.81 -11.62
CA LEU A 131 7.44 1.62 -10.40
C LEU A 131 5.99 1.55 -9.86
N ARG A 132 5.02 1.14 -10.69
CA ARG A 132 3.61 0.94 -10.29
C ARG A 132 3.34 -0.49 -9.80
N VAL A 133 4.24 -1.04 -9.00
CA VAL A 133 4.08 -2.32 -8.29
C VAL A 133 3.64 -2.07 -6.85
N GLY A 134 2.75 -2.92 -6.32
CA GLY A 134 2.31 -2.78 -4.93
C GLY A 134 3.40 -3.21 -3.96
N VAL A 135 3.60 -2.44 -2.88
CA VAL A 135 4.63 -2.72 -1.88
C VAL A 135 3.97 -2.97 -0.53
N PHE A 136 4.39 -4.02 0.19
CA PHE A 136 3.86 -4.36 1.51
C PHE A 136 4.99 -4.71 2.49
N VAL A 137 4.78 -4.42 3.77
CA VAL A 137 5.65 -4.88 4.86
C VAL A 137 5.07 -6.12 5.51
N ILE A 138 5.86 -7.19 5.64
CA ILE A 138 5.48 -8.39 6.38
C ILE A 138 5.91 -8.26 7.84
N LYS A 139 4.94 -8.18 8.75
CA LYS A 139 5.18 -8.05 10.19
C LYS A 139 5.25 -9.42 10.87
N GLY A 140 6.31 -9.64 11.65
CA GLY A 140 6.53 -10.86 12.44
C GLY A 140 7.02 -12.09 11.63
N ASN A 141 7.11 -11.98 10.31
CA ASN A 141 7.52 -13.05 9.41
C ASN A 141 8.40 -12.51 8.27
N THR A 142 8.95 -13.42 7.46
CA THR A 142 9.74 -13.06 6.28
C THR A 142 8.86 -12.84 5.05
N ALA A 143 9.34 -12.04 4.10
CA ALA A 143 8.71 -11.95 2.78
C ALA A 143 8.71 -13.30 2.06
N LYS A 144 9.77 -14.09 2.25
CA LYS A 144 9.86 -15.48 1.80
C LYS A 144 8.74 -16.38 2.33
N ASP A 145 8.37 -16.25 3.61
CA ASP A 145 7.27 -17.02 4.22
C ASP A 145 5.94 -16.68 3.52
N PHE A 146 5.70 -15.40 3.23
CA PHE A 146 4.50 -14.97 2.48
C PHE A 146 4.49 -15.57 1.07
N LEU A 147 5.60 -15.49 0.32
CA LEU A 147 5.66 -16.00 -1.05
C LEU A 147 5.46 -17.52 -1.15
N LYS A 148 5.75 -18.27 -0.08
CA LYS A 148 5.53 -19.72 -0.01
C LYS A 148 4.15 -20.11 0.52
N ALA A 149 3.37 -19.14 1.00
CA ALA A 149 2.09 -19.38 1.64
C ALA A 149 1.09 -20.08 0.71
N SER A 150 0.15 -20.83 1.30
CA SER A 150 -1.00 -21.36 0.60
C SER A 150 -2.21 -20.52 0.99
N ILE A 151 -2.75 -19.74 0.05
CA ILE A 151 -3.91 -18.88 0.29
C ILE A 151 -5.15 -19.55 -0.33
N PRO A 152 -6.23 -19.78 0.44
CA PRO A 152 -7.34 -20.63 0.02
C PRO A 152 -8.01 -20.26 -1.32
N LEU A 153 -8.06 -18.98 -1.66
CA LEU A 153 -8.74 -18.46 -2.86
C LEU A 153 -7.77 -17.93 -3.92
N GLU A 154 -6.47 -18.03 -3.70
CA GLU A 154 -5.47 -17.45 -4.58
C GLU A 154 -4.36 -18.45 -4.89
N SER A 155 -4.27 -18.83 -6.16
CA SER A 155 -3.22 -19.72 -6.65
C SER A 155 -1.84 -19.07 -6.58
N ILE A 156 -1.76 -17.74 -6.59
CA ILE A 156 -0.53 -16.95 -6.58
C ILE A 156 -0.61 -15.95 -5.42
N PRO A 157 0.05 -16.22 -4.28
CA PRO A 157 0.04 -15.37 -3.09
C PRO A 157 0.26 -13.88 -3.32
N ALA A 158 1.22 -13.50 -4.16
CA ALA A 158 1.52 -12.10 -4.45
C ALA A 158 0.29 -11.37 -5.02
N LEU A 159 -0.43 -11.99 -5.95
CA LEU A 159 -1.65 -11.40 -6.53
C LEU A 159 -2.78 -11.31 -5.50
N GLY A 160 -2.83 -12.25 -4.56
CA GLY A 160 -3.76 -12.21 -3.43
C GLY A 160 -3.60 -10.97 -2.57
N ALA A 161 -2.35 -10.56 -2.26
CA ALA A 161 -2.11 -9.32 -1.53
C ALA A 161 -2.69 -8.09 -2.23
N LEU A 162 -2.52 -7.98 -3.55
CA LEU A 162 -3.10 -6.87 -4.33
C LEU A 162 -4.62 -6.90 -4.32
N LYS A 163 -5.22 -8.08 -4.51
CA LYS A 163 -6.68 -8.24 -4.52
C LYS A 163 -7.28 -7.91 -3.16
N GLU A 164 -6.75 -8.46 -2.07
CA GLU A 164 -7.22 -8.14 -0.72
C GLU A 164 -7.04 -6.66 -0.39
N HIS A 165 -5.93 -6.05 -0.81
CA HIS A 165 -5.71 -4.61 -0.68
C HIS A 165 -6.78 -3.79 -1.41
N MET A 166 -7.14 -4.19 -2.64
CA MET A 166 -8.21 -3.52 -3.40
C MET A 166 -9.60 -3.72 -2.78
N GLN A 167 -9.84 -4.83 -2.06
CA GLN A 167 -11.10 -5.06 -1.34
C GLN A 167 -11.20 -4.23 -0.07
N ILE A 168 -10.08 -3.83 0.52
CA ILE A 168 -10.08 -2.76 1.51
C ILE A 168 -10.33 -1.48 0.73
N GLU A 169 -11.61 -1.09 0.63
CA GLU A 169 -12.15 -0.04 -0.25
C GLU A 169 -11.53 1.37 -0.09
N ALA A 170 -10.55 1.46 0.80
CA ALA A 170 -9.94 2.63 1.37
C ALA A 170 -8.40 2.60 1.32
N ALA A 171 -7.79 1.60 0.68
CA ALA A 171 -6.41 1.25 0.97
C ALA A 171 -5.33 2.09 0.26
N GLY A 172 -5.72 3.07 -0.56
CA GLY A 172 -4.81 4.01 -1.21
C GLY A 172 -3.79 3.39 -2.17
N ASP A 173 -3.05 4.26 -2.86
CA ASP A 173 -2.02 3.84 -3.81
C ASP A 173 -0.69 3.52 -3.08
N MET A 174 -0.33 2.24 -3.14
CA MET A 174 0.81 1.62 -2.44
C MET A 174 1.98 1.34 -3.37
N SER A 175 2.01 2.05 -4.49
CA SER A 175 3.04 1.87 -5.48
C SER A 175 4.42 2.20 -4.92
N LEU A 176 5.43 1.46 -5.41
CA LEU A 176 6.83 1.82 -5.20
C LEU A 176 7.10 3.27 -5.62
N LEU A 177 6.45 3.74 -6.69
CA LEU A 177 6.50 5.14 -7.11
C LEU A 177 6.13 6.12 -5.99
N ASN A 178 4.97 5.93 -5.34
CA ASN A 178 4.54 6.82 -4.26
C ASN A 178 5.43 6.72 -3.02
N PHE A 179 5.96 5.52 -2.74
CA PHE A 179 6.92 5.32 -1.67
C PHE A 179 8.22 6.11 -1.93
N LEU A 180 8.74 6.05 -3.16
CA LEU A 180 9.92 6.79 -3.57
C LEU A 180 9.66 8.31 -3.56
N ILE A 181 8.55 8.79 -4.13
CA ILE A 181 8.18 10.21 -4.13
C ILE A 181 8.11 10.74 -2.69
N ALA A 182 7.45 10.02 -1.77
CA ALA A 182 7.34 10.46 -0.39
C ALA A 182 8.68 10.40 0.36
N GLY A 183 9.60 9.50 -0.02
CA GLY A 183 10.92 9.40 0.60
C GLY A 183 11.96 10.38 0.06
N THR A 184 11.73 10.96 -1.13
CA THR A 184 12.63 11.96 -1.73
C THR A 184 12.08 13.39 -1.66
N SER A 185 10.81 13.55 -1.31
CA SER A 185 10.17 14.86 -1.12
C SER A 185 10.54 15.50 0.22
N ASP A 186 10.74 16.82 0.21
CA ASP A 186 10.91 17.62 1.43
C ASP A 186 9.56 17.72 2.19
N GLY A 187 9.55 17.33 3.47
CA GLY A 187 8.42 17.63 4.37
C GLY A 187 7.31 16.57 4.41
N ILE A 188 7.57 15.38 3.88
CA ILE A 188 6.74 14.18 4.06
C ILE A 188 7.66 12.95 4.16
N THR A 189 7.14 11.85 4.69
CA THR A 189 7.85 10.58 4.79
C THR A 189 6.97 9.42 4.37
N PRO A 190 7.56 8.31 3.88
CA PRO A 190 6.79 7.26 3.25
C PRO A 190 6.08 6.36 4.27
N ILE A 191 4.98 5.78 3.81
CA ILE A 191 4.19 4.78 4.54
C ILE A 191 3.83 3.62 3.60
N LEU A 192 3.73 2.42 4.15
CA LEU A 192 3.36 1.20 3.42
C LEU A 192 2.29 0.41 4.17
N PRO A 193 1.47 -0.42 3.51
CA PRO A 193 0.52 -1.28 4.17
C PRO A 193 1.25 -2.47 4.80
N VAL A 194 0.69 -2.99 5.89
CA VAL A 194 1.30 -4.05 6.68
C VAL A 194 0.48 -5.31 6.59
N ILE A 195 1.12 -6.40 6.21
CA ILE A 195 0.56 -7.74 6.21
C ILE A 195 1.05 -8.50 7.44
N LYS A 196 0.14 -9.20 8.11
CA LYS A 196 0.43 -10.21 9.12
C LYS A 196 0.00 -11.58 8.61
N LEU A 197 0.84 -12.58 8.80
CA LEU A 197 0.52 -13.96 8.41
C LEU A 197 -0.30 -14.67 9.48
N ASN A 198 -1.31 -15.41 9.05
CA ASN A 198 -2.08 -16.32 9.90
C ASN A 198 -1.38 -17.68 9.90
N VAL A 199 -0.58 -17.91 10.93
CA VAL A 199 0.21 -19.13 11.08
C VAL A 199 -0.48 -20.14 11.98
N SER A 200 -0.34 -21.43 11.67
CA SER A 200 -0.73 -22.52 12.56
C SER A 200 0.40 -23.55 12.66
N PRO A 201 0.63 -24.12 13.85
CA PRO A 201 1.52 -25.27 13.97
C PRO A 201 0.87 -26.50 13.32
N LYS A 202 1.61 -27.19 12.44
CA LYS A 202 1.22 -28.48 11.89
C LYS A 202 2.44 -29.39 11.84
N LYS A 203 2.42 -30.50 12.60
CA LYS A 203 3.52 -31.48 12.69
C LYS A 203 4.91 -30.84 12.93
N GLY A 204 5.00 -29.91 13.89
CA GLY A 204 6.26 -29.23 14.23
C GLY A 204 6.74 -28.19 13.20
N LYS A 205 5.98 -27.93 12.13
CA LYS A 205 6.26 -26.86 11.15
C LYS A 205 5.20 -25.78 11.22
N THR A 206 5.63 -24.52 11.08
CA THR A 206 4.74 -23.38 10.95
C THR A 206 4.18 -23.36 9.53
N VAL A 207 2.86 -23.43 9.39
CA VAL A 207 2.17 -23.34 8.10
C VAL A 207 1.36 -22.05 8.04
N VAL A 208 1.57 -21.27 6.99
CA VAL A 208 0.77 -20.07 6.70
C VAL A 208 -0.53 -20.51 6.04
N LYS A 209 -1.67 -20.19 6.69
CA LYS A 209 -3.03 -20.53 6.22
C LYS A 209 -3.75 -19.37 5.55
N GLY A 210 -3.17 -18.17 5.61
CA GLY A 210 -3.72 -16.94 5.07
C GLY A 210 -2.96 -15.75 5.62
N PHE A 211 -3.45 -14.56 5.32
CA PHE A 211 -2.87 -13.32 5.81
C PHE A 211 -3.97 -12.30 6.09
N GLN A 212 -3.59 -11.17 6.67
CA GLN A 212 -4.46 -10.04 6.89
C GLN A 212 -3.64 -8.76 6.72
N ILE A 213 -4.22 -7.76 6.06
CA ILE A 213 -3.68 -6.39 6.11
C ILE A 213 -4.15 -5.76 7.42
N VAL A 214 -3.21 -5.36 8.28
CA VAL A 214 -3.47 -4.99 9.69
C VAL A 214 -3.25 -3.51 10.00
N GLY A 215 -2.86 -2.72 9.00
CA GLY A 215 -2.63 -1.27 9.13
C GLY A 215 -1.44 -0.80 8.30
N GLY A 216 -0.70 0.18 8.81
CA GLY A 216 0.39 0.85 8.11
C GLY A 216 1.75 0.76 8.79
N ALA A 217 2.82 0.81 8.02
CA ALA A 217 4.21 0.90 8.43
C ALA A 217 4.68 2.34 8.21
N ILE A 218 5.35 2.90 9.22
CA ILE A 218 5.89 4.27 9.19
C ILE A 218 7.38 4.19 8.93
N PHE A 219 7.85 4.92 7.92
CA PHE A 219 9.26 5.04 7.60
C PHE A 219 9.77 6.44 7.91
N ASN A 220 11.03 6.55 8.33
CA ASN A 220 11.71 7.85 8.45
C ASN A 220 12.39 8.26 7.13
N ASN A 221 13.07 9.41 7.13
CA ASN A 221 13.81 9.93 5.98
C ASN A 221 14.93 9.00 5.46
N ASP A 222 15.42 8.08 6.29
CA ASP A 222 16.45 7.10 5.91
C ASP A 222 15.83 5.79 5.38
N PHE A 223 14.53 5.79 5.08
CA PHE A 223 13.77 4.61 4.68
C PHE A 223 13.85 3.45 5.70
N LYS A 224 13.93 3.77 6.99
CA LYS A 224 13.86 2.80 8.09
C LYS A 224 12.47 2.76 8.68
N LEU A 225 11.95 1.55 8.87
CA LEU A 225 10.73 1.32 9.61
C LEU A 225 10.91 1.73 11.08
N VAL A 226 10.14 2.72 11.51
CA VAL A 226 10.20 3.26 12.89
C VAL A 226 8.95 2.96 13.71
N GLY A 227 7.87 2.53 13.08
CA GLY A 227 6.60 2.32 13.78
C GLY A 227 5.49 1.72 12.94
N TYR A 228 4.37 1.49 13.60
CA TYR A 228 3.16 0.94 12.99
C TYR A 228 1.92 1.76 13.35
N LEU A 229 1.02 1.82 12.39
CA LEU A 229 -0.37 2.26 12.53
C LEU A 229 -1.27 1.02 12.55
N ASN A 230 -2.29 1.02 13.41
CA ASN A 230 -3.38 0.04 13.30
C ASN A 230 -4.28 0.38 12.10
N MET A 231 -5.30 -0.44 11.81
CA MET A 231 -6.18 -0.22 10.66
C MET A 231 -6.91 1.13 10.71
N GLN A 232 -7.44 1.55 11.86
CA GLN A 232 -8.14 2.84 11.96
C GLN A 232 -7.18 4.00 11.68
N GLU A 233 -6.04 4.02 12.37
CA GLU A 233 -4.99 5.02 12.20
C GLU A 233 -4.46 5.07 10.75
N TRP A 234 -4.37 3.90 10.10
CA TRP A 234 -3.98 3.77 8.69
C TRP A 234 -4.98 4.45 7.76
N LEU A 235 -6.27 4.13 7.89
CA LEU A 235 -7.35 4.74 7.11
C LEU A 235 -7.41 6.26 7.31
N THR A 236 -7.31 6.71 8.56
CA THR A 236 -7.25 8.13 8.88
C THR A 236 -6.03 8.81 8.24
N THR A 237 -4.86 8.17 8.25
CA THR A 237 -3.67 8.69 7.59
C THR A 237 -3.88 8.81 6.08
N LEU A 238 -4.46 7.79 5.43
CA LEU A 238 -4.78 7.82 4.02
C LEU A 238 -5.77 8.94 3.66
N TRP A 239 -6.71 9.27 4.54
CA TRP A 239 -7.56 10.45 4.36
C TRP A 239 -6.72 11.73 4.39
N ILE A 240 -5.86 11.91 5.40
CA ILE A 240 -5.01 13.10 5.56
C ILE A 240 -4.12 13.33 4.34
N VAL A 241 -3.50 12.28 3.81
CA VAL A 241 -2.62 12.37 2.64
C VAL A 241 -3.37 12.33 1.29
N ASN A 242 -4.70 12.42 1.32
CA ASN A 242 -5.57 12.42 0.14
C ASN A 242 -5.40 11.19 -0.77
N ARG A 243 -5.19 10.01 -0.16
CA ARG A 243 -5.08 8.70 -0.85
C ARG A 243 -6.28 7.81 -0.58
N LEU A 244 -7.33 8.35 0.03
CA LEU A 244 -8.55 7.65 0.38
C LEU A 244 -9.65 7.98 -0.62
N SER A 245 -10.26 6.97 -1.25
CA SER A 245 -11.38 7.18 -2.19
C SER A 245 -12.74 6.93 -1.54
N LYS A 246 -12.80 5.99 -0.59
CA LYS A 246 -14.01 5.60 0.14
C LYS A 246 -13.65 5.20 1.56
N GLN A 247 -14.59 5.33 2.49
CA GLN A 247 -14.42 4.89 3.88
C GLN A 247 -15.78 4.81 4.57
N THR A 248 -15.91 3.88 5.51
CA THR A 248 -16.99 3.89 6.50
C THR A 248 -16.52 4.57 7.78
N VAL A 249 -17.32 5.53 8.27
CA VAL A 249 -17.18 6.09 9.62
C VAL A 249 -18.33 5.56 10.46
N THR A 250 -18.01 5.03 11.63
CA THR A 250 -18.99 4.52 12.59
C THR A 250 -18.87 5.29 13.89
N ALA A 251 -19.99 5.76 14.43
CA ALA A 251 -20.02 6.47 15.69
C ALA A 251 -21.22 6.05 16.55
N THR A 252 -21.02 6.06 17.86
CA THR A 252 -22.10 5.86 18.85
C THR A 252 -22.80 7.20 19.10
N ALA A 253 -24.12 7.22 18.91
CA ALA A 253 -24.94 8.38 19.20
C ALA A 253 -25.62 8.24 20.57
N SER A 254 -25.16 9.01 21.56
CA SER A 254 -25.75 9.02 22.91
C SER A 254 -27.23 9.41 22.86
N LYS A 255 -27.59 10.41 22.03
CA LYS A 255 -28.97 10.60 21.58
C LYS A 255 -29.24 9.59 20.48
N GLY A 256 -29.95 8.52 20.80
CA GLY A 256 -30.08 7.38 19.89
C GLY A 256 -29.96 6.04 20.61
N ASN A 257 -29.09 6.00 21.63
CA ASN A 257 -28.69 4.78 22.33
C ASN A 257 -28.26 3.65 21.37
N GLY A 258 -27.39 3.97 20.41
CA GLY A 258 -26.90 3.01 19.42
C GLY A 258 -25.81 3.59 18.54
N SER A 259 -25.39 2.83 17.53
CA SER A 259 -24.39 3.26 16.55
C SER A 259 -25.02 3.54 15.19
N ALA A 260 -24.36 4.37 14.40
CA ALA A 260 -24.64 4.48 12.97
C ALA A 260 -23.34 4.46 12.17
N SER A 261 -23.43 3.91 10.96
CA SER A 261 -22.31 3.73 10.04
C SER A 261 -22.61 4.47 8.73
N LEU A 262 -21.80 5.47 8.41
CA LEU A 262 -21.86 6.24 7.18
C LEU A 262 -20.78 5.76 6.22
N TYR A 263 -21.20 5.21 5.08
CA TYR A 263 -20.31 4.85 3.98
C TYR A 263 -20.15 6.01 3.02
N MET A 264 -18.96 6.58 2.97
CA MET A 264 -18.62 7.74 2.14
C MET A 264 -17.94 7.31 0.85
N THR A 265 -18.37 7.91 -0.27
CA THR A 265 -17.82 7.66 -1.61
C THR A 265 -17.28 8.92 -2.27
N LYS A 266 -17.59 10.09 -1.71
CA LYS A 266 -16.96 11.37 -2.05
C LYS A 266 -16.24 11.86 -0.82
N ILE A 267 -14.91 11.80 -0.86
CA ILE A 267 -14.06 12.18 0.26
C ILE A 267 -13.04 13.18 -0.26
N ASN A 268 -12.76 14.21 0.53
CA ASN A 268 -11.74 15.20 0.23
C ASN A 268 -11.08 15.67 1.54
N ARG A 269 -9.91 16.30 1.41
CA ARG A 269 -9.16 16.90 2.49
C ARG A 269 -8.52 18.21 2.03
N LYS A 270 -8.37 19.16 2.95
CA LYS A 270 -7.46 20.30 2.82
C LYS A 270 -6.56 20.39 4.05
N ILE A 271 -5.30 20.78 3.84
CA ILE A 271 -4.36 21.12 4.91
C ILE A 271 -4.03 22.60 4.74
N ILE A 272 -4.28 23.40 5.77
CA ILE A 272 -4.10 24.85 5.74
C ILE A 272 -3.03 25.21 6.78
N PRO A 273 -1.76 25.40 6.37
CA PRO A 273 -0.72 25.81 7.29
C PRO A 273 -0.75 27.33 7.55
N THR A 274 -0.45 27.70 8.78
CA THR A 274 -0.31 29.09 9.24
C THR A 274 0.93 29.20 10.12
N ILE A 275 1.77 30.21 9.85
CA ILE A 275 2.93 30.55 10.67
C ILE A 275 2.65 31.91 11.31
N GLN A 276 2.69 31.98 12.64
CA GLN A 276 2.53 33.21 13.41
C GLN A 276 3.68 33.30 14.42
N GLY A 277 4.68 34.14 14.11
CA GLY A 277 5.94 34.15 14.86
C GLY A 277 6.59 32.76 14.82
N ASP A 278 6.86 32.19 15.99
CA ASP A 278 7.46 30.86 16.13
C ASP A 278 6.44 29.71 16.15
N THR A 279 5.14 30.01 16.15
CA THR A 279 4.09 28.98 16.22
C THR A 279 3.66 28.55 14.82
N ILE A 280 3.73 27.25 14.57
CA ILE A 280 3.24 26.60 13.34
C ILE A 280 1.94 25.89 13.67
N LYS A 281 0.87 26.25 12.97
CA LYS A 281 -0.43 25.61 13.05
C LYS A 281 -0.83 25.00 11.72
N CYS A 282 -1.40 23.80 11.75
CA CYS A 282 -2.01 23.15 10.59
C CYS A 282 -3.48 22.83 10.87
N ASP A 283 -4.38 23.51 10.15
CA ASP A 283 -5.80 23.20 10.15
C ASP A 283 -6.09 22.14 9.07
N ILE A 284 -6.62 20.98 9.48
CA ILE A 284 -7.06 19.92 8.56
C ILE A 284 -8.57 20.03 8.40
N VAL A 285 -9.03 20.20 7.17
CA VAL A 285 -10.46 20.24 6.85
C VAL A 285 -10.81 18.99 6.06
N PHE A 286 -11.60 18.11 6.65
CA PHE A 286 -12.16 16.94 5.98
C PHE A 286 -13.56 17.23 5.46
N SER A 287 -13.86 16.69 4.29
CA SER A 287 -15.23 16.68 3.78
C SER A 287 -15.58 15.30 3.25
N GLY A 288 -16.80 14.84 3.57
CA GLY A 288 -17.29 13.54 3.12
C GLY A 288 -18.77 13.57 2.78
N GLU A 289 -19.17 12.85 1.73
CA GLU A 289 -20.57 12.59 1.41
C GLU A 289 -20.81 11.09 1.26
N GLY A 290 -21.92 10.61 1.81
CA GLY A 290 -22.15 9.18 1.90
C GLY A 290 -23.60 8.74 2.09
N THR A 291 -23.74 7.43 2.23
CA THR A 291 -25.00 6.74 2.51
C THR A 291 -24.90 6.02 3.84
N ILE A 292 -25.93 6.12 4.68
CA ILE A 292 -26.02 5.29 5.89
C ILE A 292 -26.15 3.84 5.46
N GLN A 293 -25.23 3.00 5.96
CA GLN A 293 -25.28 1.55 5.79
C GLN A 293 -26.01 0.87 6.93
N GLU A 294 -25.87 1.43 8.13
CA GLU A 294 -26.43 0.84 9.34
C GLU A 294 -26.83 1.93 10.32
N ASN A 295 -28.00 1.75 10.94
CA ASN A 295 -28.51 2.62 11.98
C ASN A 295 -29.15 1.78 13.10
N ASN A 296 -28.39 1.56 14.16
CA ASN A 296 -28.85 0.90 15.39
C ASN A 296 -29.31 1.90 16.45
N THR A 297 -29.44 3.18 16.09
CA THR A 297 -30.00 4.20 16.98
C THR A 297 -31.53 4.17 16.95
N ASN A 298 -32.18 4.78 17.94
CA ASN A 298 -33.62 5.04 17.94
C ASN A 298 -34.05 6.32 17.21
N LEU A 299 -33.16 6.88 16.37
CA LEU A 299 -33.45 8.08 15.59
C LEU A 299 -34.16 7.74 14.29
N ASP A 300 -35.25 8.45 14.00
CA ASP A 300 -35.89 8.42 12.69
C ASP A 300 -35.09 9.28 11.70
N LEU A 301 -34.37 8.63 10.76
CA LEU A 301 -33.52 9.30 9.78
C LEU A 301 -34.30 9.96 8.64
N SER A 302 -35.63 9.83 8.59
CA SER A 302 -36.46 10.66 7.71
C SER A 302 -36.54 12.12 8.18
N LYS A 303 -36.11 12.41 9.41
CA LYS A 303 -36.19 13.75 10.02
C LYS A 303 -34.88 14.52 9.81
N PRO A 304 -34.91 15.71 9.17
CA PRO A 304 -33.70 16.51 8.93
C PRO A 304 -32.89 16.83 10.19
N LYS A 305 -33.57 17.04 11.32
CA LYS A 305 -32.93 17.30 12.62
C LYS A 305 -32.09 16.11 13.11
N ASN A 306 -32.58 14.89 12.92
CA ASN A 306 -31.87 13.67 13.30
C ASN A 306 -30.68 13.40 12.38
N LEU A 307 -30.81 13.72 11.09
CA LEU A 307 -29.69 13.67 10.15
C LEU A 307 -28.58 14.62 10.57
N THR A 308 -28.90 15.88 10.83
CA THR A 308 -27.92 16.90 11.28
C THR A 308 -27.24 16.49 12.58
N LEU A 309 -28.01 15.93 13.53
CA LEU A 309 -27.47 15.39 14.77
C LEU A 309 -26.46 14.27 14.49
N LEU A 310 -26.81 13.34 13.61
CA LEU A 310 -25.96 12.18 13.31
C LEU A 310 -24.70 12.59 12.54
N GLU A 311 -24.81 13.53 11.59
CA GLU A 311 -23.65 14.15 10.93
C GLU A 311 -22.68 14.70 11.96
N HIS A 312 -23.15 15.51 12.92
CA HIS A 312 -22.29 16.06 13.97
C HIS A 312 -21.63 15.01 14.87
N VAL A 313 -22.33 13.91 15.15
CA VAL A 313 -21.75 12.79 15.93
C VAL A 313 -20.62 12.12 15.15
N LEU A 314 -20.82 11.86 13.86
CA LEU A 314 -19.82 11.24 12.97
C LEU A 314 -18.63 12.19 12.70
N GLU A 315 -18.89 13.48 12.53
CA GLU A 315 -17.87 14.54 12.40
C GLU A 315 -16.95 14.56 13.62
N LYS A 316 -17.52 14.62 14.83
CA LYS A 316 -16.75 14.63 16.08
C LYS A 316 -15.92 13.37 16.29
N GLN A 317 -16.46 12.20 15.92
CA GLN A 317 -15.71 10.95 15.98
C GLN A 317 -14.51 10.99 15.03
N SER A 318 -14.70 11.48 13.80
CA SER A 318 -13.64 11.62 12.80
C SER A 318 -12.54 12.59 13.26
N ASP A 319 -12.93 13.75 13.81
CA ASP A 319 -12.00 14.74 14.36
C ASP A 319 -11.15 14.14 15.49
N LYS A 320 -11.80 13.39 16.39
CA LYS A 320 -11.14 12.72 17.51
C LYS A 320 -10.11 11.68 17.04
N GLU A 321 -10.49 10.80 16.12
CA GLU A 321 -9.61 9.75 15.60
C GLU A 321 -8.39 10.33 14.86
N ALA A 322 -8.60 11.38 14.07
CA ALA A 322 -7.52 12.09 13.38
C ALA A 322 -6.57 12.76 14.36
N LEU A 323 -7.09 13.52 15.33
CA LEU A 323 -6.24 14.16 16.34
C LEU A 323 -5.47 13.15 17.19
N GLN A 324 -6.08 12.01 17.52
CA GLN A 324 -5.40 10.93 18.26
C GLN A 324 -4.26 10.31 17.43
N THR A 325 -4.52 10.01 16.16
CA THR A 325 -3.54 9.46 15.23
C THR A 325 -2.37 10.42 15.04
N ILE A 326 -2.65 11.70 14.81
CA ILE A 326 -1.63 12.73 14.62
C ILE A 326 -0.79 12.92 15.88
N LYS A 327 -1.43 13.04 17.07
CA LYS A 327 -0.73 13.17 18.35
C LYS A 327 0.15 11.95 18.65
N LYS A 328 -0.32 10.73 18.34
CA LYS A 328 0.48 9.52 18.48
C LYS A 328 1.73 9.62 17.61
N VAL A 329 1.60 9.97 16.34
CA VAL A 329 2.72 10.05 15.41
C VAL A 329 3.70 11.15 15.79
N GLN A 330 3.21 12.33 16.16
CA GLN A 330 4.04 13.44 16.66
C GLN A 330 4.82 13.03 17.92
N LYS A 331 4.17 12.40 18.91
CA LYS A 331 4.81 12.06 20.18
C LYS A 331 5.74 10.86 20.09
N GLN A 332 5.32 9.79 19.42
CA GLN A 332 6.06 8.53 19.41
C GLN A 332 7.15 8.50 18.35
N TYR A 333 6.88 9.00 17.15
CA TYR A 333 7.77 8.81 16.00
C TYR A 333 8.48 10.10 15.59
N GLY A 334 7.80 11.26 15.65
CA GLY A 334 8.41 12.54 15.24
C GLY A 334 8.70 12.64 13.75
N THR A 335 7.96 11.89 12.96
CA THR A 335 8.12 11.73 11.54
C THR A 335 6.83 12.19 10.87
N ASP A 336 6.96 13.12 9.92
CA ASP A 336 5.80 13.71 9.25
C ASP A 336 5.33 12.80 8.11
N ILE A 337 4.40 11.90 8.43
CA ILE A 337 3.72 11.05 7.44
C ILE A 337 2.49 11.72 6.82
N PHE A 338 2.15 12.93 7.26
CA PHE A 338 0.90 13.62 6.92
C PHE A 338 1.10 14.69 5.84
N GLY A 339 2.35 15.11 5.59
CA GLY A 339 2.70 16.13 4.61
C GLY A 339 2.45 17.56 5.10
N PHE A 340 2.58 17.81 6.41
CA PHE A 340 2.49 19.17 6.94
C PHE A 340 3.67 20.03 6.46
N GLY A 341 4.87 19.45 6.44
CA GLY A 341 6.06 20.10 5.92
C GLY A 341 5.93 20.42 4.44
N GLU A 342 5.37 19.49 3.66
CA GLU A 342 5.08 19.72 2.24
C GLU A 342 4.08 20.87 2.04
N ALA A 343 2.98 20.90 2.81
CA ALA A 343 2.01 21.99 2.76
C ALA A 343 2.64 23.35 3.15
N ILE A 344 3.50 23.37 4.16
CA ILE A 344 4.25 24.57 4.58
C ILE A 344 5.21 24.98 3.47
N HIS A 345 5.95 24.05 2.86
CA HIS A 345 6.86 24.35 1.76
C HIS A 345 6.13 24.99 0.58
N GLN A 346 4.96 24.48 0.23
CA GLN A 346 4.13 25.03 -0.85
C GLN A 346 3.64 26.46 -0.55
N LYS A 347 3.30 26.78 0.71
CA LYS A 347 2.74 28.10 1.08
C LYS A 347 3.79 29.13 1.54
N TYR A 348 4.85 28.68 2.20
CA TYR A 348 5.90 29.47 2.87
C TYR A 348 7.29 28.94 2.50
N PRO A 349 7.71 29.03 1.22
CA PRO A 349 8.95 28.42 0.75
C PRO A 349 10.21 29.04 1.36
N SER A 350 10.16 30.33 1.73
CA SER A 350 11.29 31.04 2.35
C SER A 350 11.55 30.53 3.76
N GLU A 351 10.49 30.41 4.57
CA GLU A 351 10.50 29.89 5.93
C GLU A 351 10.90 28.42 5.95
N TRP A 352 10.40 27.64 4.98
CA TRP A 352 10.73 26.23 4.84
C TRP A 352 12.23 25.97 4.71
N LYS A 353 12.99 26.84 4.02
CA LYS A 353 14.45 26.70 3.89
C LYS A 353 15.16 26.61 5.24
N GLY A 354 14.65 27.33 6.24
CA GLY A 354 15.14 27.27 7.63
C GLY A 354 14.59 26.06 8.38
N LEU A 355 13.28 25.82 8.29
CA LEU A 355 12.59 24.77 9.04
C LEU A 355 13.04 23.36 8.66
N LYS A 356 13.32 23.11 7.38
CA LYS A 356 13.59 21.76 6.87
C LYS A 356 14.77 21.06 7.55
N LYS A 357 15.78 21.81 7.98
CA LYS A 357 16.97 21.28 8.66
C LYS A 357 16.65 20.56 9.98
N ASN A 358 15.57 20.96 10.64
CA ASN A 358 15.14 20.39 11.93
C ASN A 358 13.66 20.02 11.90
N TRP A 359 13.11 19.68 10.73
CA TRP A 359 11.67 19.48 10.55
C TRP A 359 11.10 18.43 11.50
N SER A 360 11.78 17.30 11.70
CA SER A 360 11.34 16.26 12.65
C SER A 360 11.16 16.78 14.08
N LYS A 361 11.92 17.78 14.52
CA LYS A 361 11.75 18.42 15.84
C LYS A 361 10.58 19.41 15.83
N GLN A 362 10.43 20.19 14.75
CA GLN A 362 9.36 21.17 14.61
C GLN A 362 7.99 20.50 14.45
N PHE A 363 7.90 19.43 13.65
CA PHE A 363 6.71 18.62 13.45
C PHE A 363 6.07 18.18 14.77
N ARG A 364 6.87 17.84 15.79
CA ARG A 364 6.38 17.44 17.13
C ARG A 364 5.66 18.56 17.86
N LYS A 365 5.94 19.82 17.52
CA LYS A 365 5.39 21.03 18.15
C LYS A 365 4.27 21.67 17.32
N VAL A 366 4.06 21.25 16.08
CA VAL A 366 3.00 21.78 15.22
C VAL A 366 1.66 21.61 15.92
N GLU A 367 0.95 22.71 16.07
CA GLU A 367 -0.42 22.72 16.56
C GLU A 367 -1.36 22.23 15.47
N VAL A 368 -2.23 21.28 15.79
CA VAL A 368 -3.13 20.68 14.81
C VAL A 368 -4.56 20.74 15.28
N SER A 369 -5.42 21.25 14.41
CA SER A 369 -6.88 21.22 14.52
C SER A 369 -7.44 20.42 13.35
N VAL A 370 -8.52 19.69 13.62
CA VAL A 370 -9.25 18.92 12.61
C VAL A 370 -10.68 19.39 12.64
N HIS A 371 -11.23 19.66 11.46
CA HIS A 371 -12.60 20.07 11.26
C HIS A 371 -13.21 19.21 10.15
N THR A 372 -14.12 18.34 10.53
CA THR A 372 -14.80 17.45 9.59
C THR A 372 -16.19 18.00 9.24
N LYS A 373 -16.52 18.00 7.95
CA LYS A 373 -17.89 18.22 7.46
C LYS A 373 -18.39 16.99 6.72
N LEU A 374 -19.39 16.33 7.28
CA LEU A 374 -20.02 15.16 6.65
C LEU A 374 -21.43 15.49 6.19
N THR A 375 -21.84 14.92 5.06
CA THR A 375 -23.19 15.04 4.52
C THR A 375 -23.78 13.66 4.27
N ILE A 376 -24.91 13.37 4.91
CA ILE A 376 -25.70 12.16 4.64
C ILE A 376 -26.57 12.44 3.42
N ARG A 377 -26.26 11.78 2.30
CA ARG A 377 -27.02 11.91 1.05
C ARG A 377 -28.18 10.92 0.96
N ARG A 378 -28.04 9.75 1.60
CA ARG A 378 -29.04 8.68 1.56
C ARG A 378 -29.06 7.94 2.90
N VAL A 379 -30.24 7.49 3.29
CA VAL A 379 -30.49 6.79 4.57
C VAL A 379 -30.79 5.29 4.39
N GLY A 380 -30.69 4.78 3.16
CA GLY A 380 -31.12 3.43 2.81
C GLY A 380 -32.58 3.37 2.35
N LEU A 381 -33.21 2.20 2.47
CA LEU A 381 -34.60 1.95 2.06
C LEU A 381 -35.63 2.44 3.09
N THR A 382 -35.21 2.59 4.35
CA THR A 382 -36.09 2.96 5.46
C THR A 382 -35.43 4.02 6.33
N GLY A 383 -36.13 5.13 6.59
CA GLY A 383 -35.70 6.16 7.55
C GLY A 383 -35.82 5.72 9.02
N PRO A 384 -36.97 5.19 9.48
CA PRO A 384 -37.12 4.74 10.86
C PRO A 384 -36.44 3.39 11.11
N PRO A 385 -35.92 3.14 12.32
CA PRO A 385 -35.41 1.83 12.71
C PRO A 385 -36.53 0.78 12.70
N LEU A 386 -36.34 -0.31 11.96
CA LEU A 386 -37.37 -1.34 11.77
C LEU A 386 -37.69 -2.14 13.05
N GLN A 387 -36.78 -2.14 14.01
CA GLN A 387 -36.87 -2.95 15.23
C GLN A 387 -37.65 -2.27 16.36
N LEU A 388 -38.00 -0.98 16.21
CA LEU A 388 -38.61 -0.18 17.27
C LEU A 388 -40.10 0.08 17.02
N LYS A 389 -40.90 0.03 18.08
CA LYS A 389 -42.30 0.46 18.01
C LYS A 389 -42.36 1.98 17.84
N LYS A 390 -43.45 2.49 17.24
CA LYS A 390 -43.62 3.92 16.90
C LYS A 390 -43.43 4.88 18.09
N ASN A 391 -43.72 4.41 19.30
CA ASN A 391 -43.64 5.20 20.53
C ASN A 391 -42.22 5.21 21.14
N GLU A 392 -41.34 4.33 20.69
CA GLU A 392 -39.95 4.20 21.16
C GLU A 392 -38.97 5.00 20.28
N MET A 393 -39.46 5.50 19.14
CA MET A 393 -38.68 6.30 18.19
C MET A 393 -38.58 7.76 18.62
N LYS A 394 -37.37 8.31 18.55
CA LYS A 394 -37.13 9.75 18.73
C LYS A 394 -37.30 10.46 17.38
N LYS A 395 -38.27 11.37 17.33
CA LYS A 395 -38.57 12.23 16.18
C LYS A 395 -37.63 13.42 16.10
#